data_AF-A0A3B1BQB5-F1
#
_entry.id   AF-A0A3B1BQB5-F1
#
_cell.length_a   1.000
_cell.length_b   1.000
_cell.length_c   1.000
_cell.angle_alpha   90.00
_cell.angle_beta   90.00
_cell.angle_gamma   90.00
#
_symmetry.space_group_name_H-M   'P 1'
#
loop_
_entity.id
_entity.type
_entity.pdbx_description
1 polymer ?
#
loop_
_entity_poly.entity_id
_entity_poly.type
_entity_poly.pdbx_seq_one_letter_code
_entity_poly.pdbx_strand_id
1 'polypeptide(L)'
;QIQIREKQQKERQSRRSSRDFTCFDVTINGKTVTNQPKCGVMFHVIKPIIDSGVKPEQVAEIIFWRRKNIFYCLNEELNEEQVIARSAEESKGRATPKHRCYFSKEDELFHIDGKTYLLSKVWAGKILEAVELLKNTFTDIEVEVVPVSR
;
A
#
# COMPACT_ATOMS: atom_id res chain seq x y z
N GLN A 1 39.35 30.03 -21.22
CA GLN A 1 38.79 28.78 -21.77
C GLN A 1 38.34 27.91 -20.59
N ILE A 2 37.12 28.14 -20.09
CA ILE A 2 35.94 27.24 -20.13
C ILE A 2 36.19 25.90 -19.40
N GLN A 3 35.97 25.84 -18.08
CA GLN A 3 34.69 25.42 -17.44
C GLN A 3 34.23 23.99 -17.74
N ILE A 4 35.08 22.95 -17.56
CA ILE A 4 34.57 21.57 -17.55
C ILE A 4 35.41 20.72 -16.60
N ARG A 5 35.23 20.84 -15.28
CA ARG A 5 35.70 19.78 -14.35
C ARG A 5 35.08 19.76 -12.95
N GLU A 6 34.24 20.72 -12.58
CA GLU A 6 33.57 20.72 -11.26
C GLU A 6 32.09 20.29 -11.29
N LYS A 7 31.59 19.86 -12.46
CA LYS A 7 30.16 19.55 -12.63
C LYS A 7 29.73 18.14 -12.21
N GLN A 8 30.66 17.23 -11.87
CA GLN A 8 30.31 15.83 -11.58
C GLN A 8 30.23 15.44 -10.10
N GLN A 9 30.61 16.31 -9.15
CA GLN A 9 30.53 15.97 -7.71
C GLN A 9 29.26 16.47 -7.02
N LYS A 10 28.49 17.40 -7.60
CA LYS A 10 27.27 17.95 -6.97
C LYS A 10 25.99 17.13 -7.20
N GLU A 11 25.92 16.29 -8.23
CA GLU A 11 24.69 15.49 -8.47
C GLU A 11 24.53 14.30 -7.53
N ARG A 12 25.59 13.86 -6.84
CA ARG A 12 25.49 12.77 -5.85
C ARG A 12 25.07 13.23 -4.46
N GLN A 13 25.22 14.51 -4.14
CA GLN A 13 24.84 15.06 -2.83
C GLN A 13 23.36 15.47 -2.75
N SER A 14 22.66 15.57 -3.89
CA SER A 14 21.21 15.74 -3.95
C SER A 14 20.43 14.42 -3.82
N ARG A 15 21.11 13.29 -3.62
CA ARG A 15 20.51 12.08 -3.02
C ARG A 15 20.51 12.18 -1.49
N ARG A 16 20.26 13.36 -0.92
CA ARG A 16 19.68 13.43 0.42
C ARG A 16 18.31 12.80 0.26
N SER A 17 18.12 11.59 0.81
CA SER A 17 16.77 11.04 0.91
C SER A 17 15.95 12.04 1.72
N SER A 18 15.18 12.89 1.05
CA SER A 18 13.98 13.50 1.62
C SER A 18 13.01 12.36 1.82
N ARG A 19 13.30 11.52 2.82
CA ARG A 19 12.47 10.39 3.16
C ARG A 19 11.27 11.00 3.87
N ASP A 20 10.19 11.06 3.12
CA ASP A 20 8.91 11.57 3.58
C ASP A 20 8.40 10.62 4.68
N PHE A 21 8.43 11.11 5.93
CA PHE A 21 7.93 10.43 7.12
C PHE A 21 6.55 10.99 7.53
N THR A 22 5.79 11.56 6.58
CA THR A 22 4.46 12.06 6.89
C THR A 22 3.57 10.90 7.35
N CYS A 23 3.03 11.06 8.55
CA CYS A 23 2.05 10.17 9.15
C CYS A 23 0.67 10.85 9.14
N PHE A 24 -0.38 10.04 9.26
CA PHE A 24 -1.76 10.49 9.23
C PHE A 24 -2.55 9.84 10.35
N ASP A 25 -3.53 10.56 10.87
CA ASP A 25 -4.60 9.98 11.66
C ASP A 25 -5.73 9.59 10.71
N VAL A 26 -6.25 8.38 10.88
CA VAL A 26 -7.28 7.81 10.01
C VAL A 26 -8.48 7.46 10.85
N THR A 27 -9.61 8.11 10.59
CA THR A 27 -10.89 7.79 11.24
C THR A 27 -11.78 7.04 10.27
N ILE A 28 -12.29 5.88 10.71
CA ILE A 28 -13.19 5.04 9.94
C ILE A 28 -14.39 4.68 10.79
N ASN A 29 -15.59 5.09 10.35
CA ASN A 29 -16.84 4.86 11.07
C ASN A 29 -16.73 5.25 12.56
N GLY A 30 -16.13 6.42 12.84
CA GLY A 30 -15.90 6.94 14.19
C GLY A 30 -14.72 6.33 14.98
N LYS A 31 -14.00 5.34 14.43
CA LYS A 31 -12.79 4.77 15.07
C LYS A 31 -11.53 5.38 14.48
N THR A 32 -10.78 6.10 15.31
CA THR A 32 -9.51 6.73 14.89
C THR A 32 -8.31 5.84 15.19
N VAL A 33 -7.47 5.64 14.18
CA VAL A 33 -6.14 5.04 14.29
C VAL A 33 -5.11 6.13 14.03
N THR A 34 -4.26 6.42 15.01
CA THR A 34 -3.35 7.55 14.95
C THR A 34 -1.98 7.17 14.38
N ASN A 35 -1.24 8.19 13.93
CA ASN A 35 0.16 8.12 13.51
C ASN A 35 0.47 7.01 12.49
N GLN A 36 -0.42 6.83 11.52
CA GLN A 36 -0.30 5.82 10.48
C GLN A 36 0.63 6.28 9.37
N PRO A 37 1.62 5.46 8.97
CA PRO A 37 2.38 5.72 7.76
C PRO A 37 1.45 5.57 6.53
N LYS A 38 1.86 6.12 5.40
CA LYS A 38 1.09 6.09 4.13
C LYS A 38 0.51 4.72 3.76
N CYS A 39 1.26 3.65 3.97
CA CYS A 39 0.80 2.29 3.70
C CYS A 39 -0.23 1.79 4.73
N GLY A 40 -0.08 2.16 6.00
CA GLY A 40 -1.05 1.89 7.06
C GLY A 40 -2.37 2.59 6.79
N VAL A 41 -2.34 3.84 6.30
CA VAL A 41 -3.55 4.57 5.88
C VAL A 41 -4.34 3.76 4.86
N MET A 42 -3.70 3.31 3.79
CA MET A 42 -4.38 2.55 2.74
C MET A 42 -4.89 1.20 3.25
N PHE A 43 -4.16 0.52 4.12
CA PHE A 43 -4.63 -0.72 4.75
C PHE A 43 -5.89 -0.47 5.58
N HIS A 44 -5.86 0.53 6.45
CA HIS A 44 -7.00 0.88 7.28
C HIS A 44 -8.20 1.28 6.45
N VAL A 45 -8.05 2.04 5.35
CA VAL A 45 -9.18 2.43 4.48
C VAL A 45 -9.72 1.25 3.66
N ILE A 46 -8.84 0.44 3.07
CA ILE A 46 -9.24 -0.65 2.16
C ILE A 46 -9.84 -1.84 2.93
N LYS A 47 -9.30 -2.18 4.11
CA LYS A 47 -9.76 -3.35 4.86
C LYS A 47 -11.28 -3.33 5.14
N PRO A 48 -11.87 -2.26 5.70
CA PRO A 48 -13.31 -2.14 5.92
C PRO A 48 -14.14 -2.18 4.63
N ILE A 49 -13.61 -1.67 3.52
CA ILE A 49 -14.27 -1.77 2.19
C ILE A 49 -14.33 -3.24 1.75
N ILE A 50 -13.24 -3.99 1.93
CA ILE A 50 -13.23 -5.41 1.58
C ILE A 50 -14.11 -6.21 2.56
N ASP A 51 -14.02 -5.91 3.86
CA ASP A 51 -14.82 -6.56 4.92
C ASP A 51 -16.33 -6.33 4.73
N SER A 52 -16.76 -5.29 4.01
CA SER A 52 -18.16 -5.06 3.64
C SER A 52 -18.64 -5.90 2.45
N GLY A 53 -17.76 -6.73 1.87
CA GLY A 53 -18.07 -7.65 0.77
C GLY A 53 -17.61 -7.17 -0.61
N VAL A 54 -16.92 -6.03 -0.70
CA VAL A 54 -16.35 -5.55 -1.96
C VAL A 54 -15.11 -6.37 -2.33
N LYS A 55 -15.03 -6.81 -3.59
CA LYS A 55 -13.90 -7.61 -4.05
C LYS A 55 -12.64 -6.75 -4.25
N PRO A 56 -11.43 -7.28 -3.97
CA PRO A 56 -10.17 -6.58 -4.18
C PRO A 56 -10.01 -6.07 -5.62
N GLU A 57 -10.53 -6.79 -6.61
CA GLU A 57 -10.56 -6.38 -8.01
C GLU A 57 -11.36 -5.09 -8.23
N GLN A 58 -12.49 -4.91 -7.56
CA GLN A 58 -13.31 -3.70 -7.67
C GLN A 58 -12.56 -2.48 -7.12
N VAL A 59 -11.87 -2.66 -5.98
CA VAL A 59 -10.98 -1.63 -5.40
C VAL A 59 -9.83 -1.30 -6.37
N ALA A 60 -9.28 -2.32 -7.04
CA ALA A 60 -8.21 -2.15 -8.03
C ALA A 60 -8.66 -1.41 -9.31
N GLU A 61 -9.93 -1.53 -9.72
CA GLU A 61 -10.49 -0.75 -10.82
C GLU A 61 -10.62 0.74 -10.47
N ILE A 62 -11.01 1.07 -9.24
CA ILE A 62 -11.15 2.47 -8.78
C ILE A 62 -9.77 3.15 -8.80
N ILE A 63 -8.75 2.48 -8.28
CA ILE A 63 -7.36 2.96 -8.29
C ILE A 63 -6.65 2.48 -9.57
N PHE A 64 -7.21 2.83 -10.73
CA PHE A 64 -6.84 2.30 -12.04
C PHE A 64 -5.33 2.40 -12.35
N TRP A 65 -4.66 3.48 -11.90
CA TRP A 65 -3.22 3.69 -12.13
C TRP A 65 -2.33 2.70 -11.37
N ARG A 66 -2.90 1.94 -10.43
CA ARG A 66 -2.20 0.94 -9.61
C ARG A 66 -2.80 -0.46 -9.66
N ARG A 67 -3.80 -0.68 -10.51
CA ARG A 67 -4.52 -1.94 -10.67
C ARG A 67 -3.65 -3.19 -10.64
N LYS A 68 -2.47 -3.18 -11.28
CA LYS A 68 -1.56 -4.33 -11.37
C LYS A 68 -0.77 -4.66 -10.10
N ASN A 69 -0.59 -3.70 -9.20
CA ASN A 69 0.35 -3.80 -8.07
C ASN A 69 -0.31 -3.50 -6.71
N ILE A 70 -1.62 -3.29 -6.67
CA ILE A 70 -2.36 -3.00 -5.44
C ILE A 70 -2.59 -4.26 -4.62
N PHE A 71 -3.07 -5.33 -5.26
CA PHE A 71 -3.23 -6.65 -4.65
C PHE A 71 -2.33 -7.67 -5.32
N TYR A 72 -1.75 -8.54 -4.52
CA TYR A 72 -1.14 -9.77 -4.97
C TYR A 72 -2.10 -10.92 -4.65
N CYS A 73 -2.54 -11.61 -5.69
CA CYS A 73 -3.56 -12.66 -5.62
C CYS A 73 -2.88 -14.03 -5.73
N LEU A 74 -3.23 -14.94 -4.83
CA LEU A 74 -2.85 -16.34 -4.82
C LEU A 74 -4.13 -17.16 -4.98
N ASN A 75 -4.16 -18.09 -5.93
CA ASN A 75 -5.38 -18.85 -6.28
C ASN A 75 -5.75 -19.94 -5.25
N GLU A 76 -5.21 -19.85 -4.05
CA GLU A 76 -5.34 -20.82 -2.97
C GLU A 76 -5.59 -20.05 -1.68
N GLU A 77 -6.35 -20.62 -0.75
CA GLU A 77 -6.47 -20.11 0.62
C GLU A 77 -5.24 -20.52 1.42
N LEU A 78 -4.29 -19.59 1.49
CA LEU A 78 -3.00 -19.77 2.15
C LEU A 78 -2.92 -18.93 3.42
N ASN A 79 -2.41 -19.53 4.50
CA ASN A 79 -2.10 -18.83 5.74
C ASN A 79 -0.79 -18.01 5.63
N GLU A 80 -0.44 -17.25 6.68
CA GLU A 80 0.77 -16.41 6.70
C GLU A 80 2.05 -17.16 6.28
N GLU A 81 2.31 -18.33 6.86
CA GLU A 81 3.52 -19.11 6.58
C GLU A 81 3.57 -19.58 5.12
N GLN A 82 2.45 -20.08 4.61
CA GLN A 82 2.31 -20.54 3.23
C GLN A 82 2.45 -19.39 2.23
N VAL A 83 1.86 -18.24 2.54
CA VAL A 83 1.99 -17.02 1.74
C VAL A 83 3.44 -16.56 1.65
N ILE A 84 4.17 -16.57 2.77
CA ILE A 84 5.59 -16.22 2.82
C ILE A 84 6.41 -17.19 1.98
N ALA A 85 6.20 -18.50 2.15
CA ALA A 85 6.91 -19.54 1.42
C ALA A 85 6.64 -19.43 -0.10
N ARG A 86 5.37 -19.36 -0.51
CA ARG A 86 4.96 -19.23 -1.92
C ARG A 86 5.51 -17.96 -2.55
N SER A 87 5.41 -16.84 -1.85
CA SER A 87 5.96 -15.56 -2.29
C SER A 87 7.48 -15.59 -2.41
N ALA A 88 8.17 -16.28 -1.49
CA ALA A 88 9.61 -16.46 -1.54
C ALA A 88 10.02 -17.28 -2.77
N GLU A 89 9.31 -18.38 -3.05
CA GLU A 89 9.53 -19.23 -4.22
C GLU A 89 9.35 -18.47 -5.54
N GLU A 90 8.25 -17.73 -5.70
CA GLU A 90 8.03 -16.91 -6.90
C GLU A 90 9.07 -15.79 -7.08
N SER A 91 9.66 -15.35 -5.96
CA SER A 91 10.68 -14.32 -5.94
C SER A 91 12.12 -14.87 -5.99
N LYS A 92 12.30 -16.19 -6.19
CA LYS A 92 13.63 -16.79 -6.41
C LYS A 92 14.32 -16.06 -7.57
N GLY A 93 15.46 -15.41 -7.27
CA GLY A 93 16.22 -14.60 -8.23
C GLY A 93 15.92 -13.09 -8.23
N ARG A 94 14.99 -12.59 -7.41
CA ARG A 94 14.82 -11.15 -7.16
C ARG A 94 15.65 -10.67 -5.98
N ALA A 95 16.10 -9.42 -6.04
CA ALA A 95 16.83 -8.76 -4.96
C ALA A 95 16.00 -8.60 -3.68
N THR A 96 14.67 -8.46 -3.80
CA THR A 96 13.75 -8.35 -2.66
C THR A 96 12.62 -9.37 -2.80
N PRO A 97 12.37 -10.20 -1.78
CA PRO A 97 11.24 -11.12 -1.78
C PRO A 97 9.90 -10.39 -1.90
N LYS A 98 8.94 -10.97 -2.64
CA LYS A 98 7.63 -10.34 -2.86
C LYS A 98 6.91 -10.07 -1.54
N HIS A 99 6.90 -11.01 -0.59
CA HIS A 99 6.17 -10.86 0.69
C HIS A 99 6.54 -9.60 1.48
N ARG A 100 7.75 -9.05 1.31
CA ARG A 100 8.16 -7.79 1.98
C ARG A 100 7.46 -6.56 1.43
N CYS A 101 7.05 -6.61 0.17
CA CYS A 101 6.32 -5.52 -0.49
C CYS A 101 4.81 -5.54 -0.22
N TYR A 102 4.31 -6.57 0.46
CA TYR A 102 2.88 -6.77 0.74
C TYR A 102 2.63 -7.02 2.24
N PHE A 103 1.41 -6.72 2.68
CA PHE A 103 0.88 -7.14 3.96
C PHE A 103 0.65 -8.66 3.93
N SER A 104 1.20 -9.34 4.92
CA SER A 104 1.37 -10.81 4.89
C SER A 104 1.15 -11.47 6.25
N LYS A 105 0.80 -10.69 7.28
CA LYS A 105 0.39 -11.26 8.56
C LYS A 105 -1.01 -11.84 8.45
N GLU A 106 -1.33 -12.79 9.30
CA GLU A 106 -2.65 -13.45 9.34
C GLU A 106 -3.84 -12.46 9.33
N ASP A 107 -3.84 -11.45 10.21
CA ASP A 107 -4.90 -10.43 10.27
C ASP A 107 -4.93 -9.44 9.08
N GLU A 108 -3.94 -9.53 8.19
CA GLU A 108 -3.78 -8.66 7.02
C GLU A 108 -4.09 -9.39 5.69
N LEU A 109 -4.36 -10.70 5.74
CA LEU A 109 -4.74 -11.50 4.58
C LEU A 109 -6.23 -11.37 4.30
N PHE A 110 -6.59 -11.25 3.02
CA PHE A 110 -7.99 -11.25 2.59
C PHE A 110 -8.30 -12.57 1.89
N HIS A 111 -9.22 -13.35 2.46
CA HIS A 111 -9.67 -14.63 1.91
C HIS A 111 -11.02 -14.46 1.23
N ILE A 112 -11.04 -14.55 -0.10
CA ILE A 112 -12.24 -14.28 -0.92
C ILE A 112 -12.29 -15.27 -2.07
N ASP A 113 -13.44 -15.92 -2.26
CA ASP A 113 -13.69 -16.87 -3.34
C ASP A 113 -12.63 -18.00 -3.46
N GLY A 114 -12.11 -18.52 -2.33
CA GLY A 114 -11.08 -19.56 -2.34
C GLY A 114 -9.67 -19.07 -2.69
N LYS A 115 -9.45 -17.74 -2.66
CA LYS A 115 -8.17 -17.10 -2.99
C LYS A 115 -7.69 -16.23 -1.84
N THR A 116 -6.37 -16.14 -1.68
CA THR A 116 -5.74 -15.20 -0.75
C THR A 116 -5.24 -13.97 -1.50
N TYR A 117 -5.68 -12.79 -1.05
CA TYR A 117 -5.23 -11.50 -1.55
C TYR A 117 -4.40 -10.79 -0.49
N LEU A 118 -3.29 -10.21 -0.94
CA LEU A 118 -2.40 -9.41 -0.11
C LEU A 118 -2.37 -7.97 -0.62
N LEU A 119 -2.55 -7.01 0.28
CA LEU A 119 -2.43 -5.60 -0.06
C LEU A 119 -0.97 -5.16 -0.14
N SER A 120 -0.63 -4.30 -1.10
CA SER A 120 0.72 -3.74 -1.22
C SER A 120 1.04 -2.78 -0.08
N LYS A 121 2.25 -2.89 0.49
CA LYS A 121 2.84 -1.91 1.41
C LYS A 121 3.48 -0.75 0.65
N VAL A 122 3.85 -0.97 -0.61
CA VAL A 122 4.59 0.02 -1.39
C VAL A 122 3.61 0.99 -2.01
N TRP A 123 3.32 2.10 -1.32
CA TRP A 123 2.52 3.20 -1.84
C TRP A 123 3.41 4.38 -2.23
N ALA A 124 3.34 4.80 -3.49
CA ALA A 124 4.01 6.01 -3.97
C ALA A 124 3.24 7.26 -3.50
N GLY A 125 3.64 8.45 -3.97
CA GLY A 125 2.79 9.64 -3.83
C GLY A 125 1.39 9.42 -4.43
N LYS A 126 0.41 10.21 -4.00
CA LYS A 126 -1.04 10.14 -4.35
C LYS A 126 -1.90 9.21 -3.49
N ILE A 127 -1.54 8.97 -2.23
CA ILE A 127 -2.42 8.24 -1.31
C ILE A 127 -3.73 8.99 -1.03
N LEU A 128 -3.68 10.32 -0.91
CA LEU A 128 -4.86 11.13 -0.60
C LEU A 128 -5.87 11.08 -1.74
N GLU A 129 -5.39 11.18 -2.99
CA GLU A 129 -6.20 11.00 -4.19
C GLU A 129 -6.86 9.61 -4.23
N ALA A 130 -6.14 8.55 -3.86
CA ALA A 130 -6.71 7.21 -3.75
C ALA A 130 -7.81 7.13 -2.68
N VAL A 131 -7.57 7.73 -1.50
CA VAL A 131 -8.57 7.79 -0.42
C VAL A 131 -9.79 8.58 -0.85
N GLU A 132 -9.63 9.73 -1.51
CA GLU A 132 -10.73 10.54 -2.02
C GLU A 132 -11.58 9.78 -3.04
N LEU A 133 -10.95 9.05 -3.97
CA LEU A 133 -11.70 8.22 -4.92
C LEU A 133 -12.47 7.10 -4.23
N LEU A 134 -11.86 6.42 -3.24
CA LEU A 134 -12.53 5.39 -2.47
C LEU A 134 -13.71 5.97 -1.67
N LYS A 135 -13.52 7.11 -1.03
CA LYS A 135 -14.57 7.84 -0.30
C LYS A 135 -15.73 8.26 -1.21
N ASN A 136 -15.42 8.76 -2.41
CA ASN A 136 -16.44 9.16 -3.39
C ASN A 136 -17.20 7.97 -3.98
N THR A 137 -16.58 6.79 -4.03
CA THR A 137 -17.20 5.58 -4.59
C THR A 137 -17.98 4.80 -3.52
N PHE A 138 -17.46 4.72 -2.30
CA PHE A 138 -18.05 3.99 -1.18
C PHE A 138 -18.57 4.97 -0.14
N THR A 139 -19.79 5.45 -0.35
CA THR A 139 -20.45 6.42 0.54
C THR A 139 -20.93 5.81 1.86
N ASP A 140 -20.98 4.47 1.95
CA ASP A 140 -21.45 3.76 3.13
C ASP A 140 -20.41 3.73 4.26
N ILE A 141 -19.15 4.10 3.98
CA ILE A 141 -18.05 4.09 4.94
C ILE A 141 -17.58 5.54 5.15
N GLU A 142 -17.69 6.01 6.38
CA GLU A 142 -17.19 7.33 6.75
C GLU A 142 -15.68 7.25 6.91
N VAL A 143 -14.95 7.86 5.97
CA VAL A 143 -13.49 7.93 5.96
C VAL A 143 -13.01 9.37 6.10
N GLU A 144 -12.15 9.58 7.09
CA GLU A 144 -11.43 10.84 7.30
C GLU A 144 -9.94 10.54 7.47
N VAL A 145 -9.09 11.32 6.79
CA VAL A 145 -7.64 11.20 6.86
C VAL A 145 -7.05 12.58 7.08
N VAL A 146 -6.38 12.76 8.23
CA VAL A 146 -5.80 14.04 8.65
C VAL A 146 -4.28 13.88 8.76
N PRO A 147 -3.46 14.76 8.17
CA PRO A 147 -2.03 14.71 8.37
C PRO A 147 -1.68 15.04 9.82
N VAL A 148 -0.81 14.23 10.43
CA VAL A 148 -0.28 14.52 11.76
C VAL A 148 0.76 15.63 11.61
N SER A 149 0.39 16.84 12.00
CA SER A 149 1.34 17.94 12.16
C SER A 149 2.30 17.58 13.30
N ARG A 150 3.59 17.46 12.98
CA ARG A 150 4.67 17.33 13.98
C ARG A 150 5.07 18.69 14.53
#